data_AF-A0A398BE17-F1
#
_entry.id   AF-A0A398BE17-F1
#
_cell.length_a   1.000
_cell.length_b   1.000
_cell.length_c   1.000
_cell.angle_alpha   90.00
_cell.angle_beta   90.00
_cell.angle_gamma   90.00
#
_symmetry.space_group_name_H-M   'P 1'
#
loop_
_entity.id
_entity.type
_entity.pdbx_description
1 polymer ?
#
loop_
_entity_poly.entity_id
_entity_poly.type
_entity_poly.pdbx_seq_one_letter_code
_entity_poly.pdbx_strand_id
1 'polypeptide(L)'
;MEYFDDIENLEKLEREINELNRYAVEIGVFGSDDSFYQMIATVHEFGMQIKAKNKYLAIPTKEAGEKRPKDFGDKLFKPKGKNILALANRDGTLTTMFILKESVNIPERSFIRSTFDENERDWAEFIENQIEKVLSLEITARQLFERLGALIVGDIQKKMTDLRTPANASLTVANKGSSNPLIDTGELRRHVTWKVVRDDG
;
A
#
# COMPACT_ATOMS: atom_id res chain seq x y z
N MET A 1 19.64 28.33 -42.89
CA MET A 1 18.71 27.27 -42.46
C MET A 1 19.23 26.64 -41.18
N GLU A 2 20.50 26.20 -41.15
CA GLU A 2 21.23 25.75 -39.95
C GLU A 2 21.17 26.71 -38.73
N TYR A 3 21.36 28.01 -38.94
CA TYR A 3 21.37 29.01 -37.85
C TYR A 3 20.01 29.20 -37.15
N PHE A 4 18.89 28.90 -37.83
CA PHE A 4 17.56 28.99 -37.24
C PHE A 4 17.24 27.76 -36.39
N ASP A 5 17.70 26.57 -36.80
CA ASP A 5 17.58 25.33 -36.03
C ASP A 5 18.38 25.39 -34.72
N ASP A 6 19.57 25.99 -34.73
CA ASP A 6 20.40 26.13 -33.51
C ASP A 6 19.75 27.03 -32.44
N ILE A 7 19.11 28.13 -32.86
CA ILE A 7 18.40 29.04 -31.94
C ILE A 7 17.15 28.35 -31.38
N GLU A 8 16.37 27.66 -32.21
CA GLU A 8 15.21 26.90 -31.74
C GLU A 8 15.60 25.79 -30.75
N ASN A 9 16.74 25.13 -30.97
CA ASN A 9 17.24 24.09 -30.08
C ASN A 9 17.74 24.66 -28.74
N LEU A 10 18.37 25.84 -28.75
CA LEU A 10 18.75 26.55 -27.53
C LEU A 10 17.53 26.99 -26.71
N GLU A 11 16.49 27.52 -27.35
CA GLU A 11 15.24 27.90 -26.68
C GLU A 11 14.53 26.68 -26.07
N LYS A 12 14.50 25.55 -26.79
CA LYS A 12 13.96 24.28 -26.28
C LYS A 12 14.76 23.78 -25.08
N LEU A 13 16.09 23.83 -25.15
CA LEU A 13 16.97 23.41 -24.07
C LEU A 13 16.76 24.27 -22.82
N GLU A 14 16.73 25.60 -22.96
CA GLU A 14 16.45 26.52 -21.86
C GLU A 14 15.09 26.22 -21.21
N ARG A 15 14.07 25.94 -22.03
CA ARG A 15 12.75 25.52 -21.53
C ARG A 15 12.82 24.23 -20.72
N GLU A 16 13.45 23.18 -21.23
CA GLU A 16 13.51 21.90 -20.52
C GLU A 16 14.34 21.99 -19.22
N ILE A 17 15.42 22.76 -19.19
CA ILE A 17 16.19 23.03 -17.97
C ILE A 17 15.33 23.74 -16.92
N ASN A 18 14.54 24.75 -17.34
CA ASN A 18 13.63 25.45 -16.44
C ASN A 18 12.51 24.53 -15.91
N GLU A 19 12.03 23.60 -16.73
CA GLU A 19 11.01 22.63 -16.34
C GLU A 19 11.53 21.58 -15.35
N LEU A 20 12.82 21.21 -15.38
CA LEU A 20 13.40 20.27 -14.40
C LEU A 20 13.19 20.72 -12.94
N ASN A 21 13.30 22.03 -12.68
CA ASN A 21 13.09 22.59 -11.34
C ASN A 21 11.62 22.78 -10.98
N ARG A 22 10.70 22.59 -11.92
CA ARG A 22 9.25 22.78 -11.72
C ARG A 22 8.50 21.47 -11.49
N TYR A 23 9.07 20.33 -11.87
CA TYR A 23 8.38 19.05 -11.72
C TYR A 23 8.74 18.35 -10.40
N ALA A 24 7.74 17.69 -9.85
CA ALA A 24 7.88 16.75 -8.74
C ALA A 24 7.04 15.50 -9.01
N VAL A 25 7.33 14.43 -8.26
CA VAL A 25 6.54 13.19 -8.31
C VAL A 25 5.85 13.02 -6.97
N GLU A 26 4.53 12.90 -7.01
CA GLU A 26 3.73 12.43 -5.88
C GLU A 26 3.56 10.92 -5.99
N ILE A 27 3.85 10.19 -4.91
CA ILE A 27 3.76 8.73 -4.86
C ILE A 27 2.80 8.30 -3.76
N GLY A 28 1.96 7.31 -4.03
CA GLY A 28 1.18 6.65 -2.99
C GLY A 28 -0.06 5.96 -3.52
N VAL A 29 -1.03 5.81 -2.62
CA VAL A 29 -2.38 5.33 -2.94
C VAL A 29 -3.31 6.53 -2.95
N PHE A 30 -3.69 6.98 -4.13
CA PHE A 30 -4.62 8.10 -4.28
C PHE A 30 -6.06 7.62 -4.15
N GLY A 31 -6.85 8.33 -3.34
CA GLY A 31 -8.28 8.06 -3.21
C GLY A 31 -9.06 8.49 -4.45
N SER A 32 -10.00 7.65 -4.89
CA SER A 32 -11.18 8.03 -5.69
C SER A 32 -12.43 7.98 -4.79
N ASP A 33 -13.64 8.02 -5.37
CA ASP A 33 -14.93 8.02 -4.64
C ASP A 33 -15.07 6.91 -3.57
N ASP A 34 -14.25 5.85 -3.64
CA ASP A 34 -14.14 4.80 -2.64
C ASP A 34 -12.73 4.75 -2.00
N SER A 35 -12.53 5.48 -0.90
CA SER A 35 -11.26 5.66 -0.16
C SER A 35 -10.71 4.40 0.54
N PHE A 36 -11.24 3.22 0.24
CA PHE A 36 -10.93 1.96 0.93
C PHE A 36 -9.44 1.60 0.90
N TYR A 37 -8.79 1.67 -0.25
CA TYR A 37 -7.37 1.31 -0.37
C TYR A 37 -6.45 2.34 0.30
N GLN A 38 -6.84 3.62 0.30
CA GLN A 38 -6.10 4.67 1.01
C GLN A 38 -6.12 4.42 2.52
N MET A 39 -7.27 4.03 3.07
CA MET A 39 -7.39 3.62 4.47
C MET A 39 -6.49 2.41 4.77
N ILE A 40 -6.53 1.36 3.95
CA ILE A 40 -5.68 0.18 4.16
C ILE A 40 -4.19 0.55 4.10
N ALA A 41 -3.79 1.34 3.11
CA ALA A 41 -2.42 1.81 2.96
C ALA A 41 -1.97 2.57 4.22
N THR A 42 -2.81 3.47 4.73
CA THR A 42 -2.53 4.24 5.96
C THR A 42 -2.38 3.33 7.17
N VAL A 43 -3.30 2.37 7.34
CA VAL A 43 -3.25 1.39 8.46
C VAL A 43 -1.96 0.57 8.41
N HIS A 44 -1.51 0.17 7.21
CA HIS A 44 -0.25 -0.55 7.09
C HIS A 44 0.95 0.37 7.28
N GLU A 45 0.97 1.57 6.71
CA GLU A 45 2.12 2.48 6.77
C GLU A 45 2.41 2.99 8.19
N PHE A 46 1.40 3.06 9.08
CA PHE A 46 1.56 3.63 10.43
C PHE A 46 1.08 2.71 11.57
N GLY A 47 0.49 1.57 11.24
CA GLY A 47 -0.15 0.69 12.23
C GLY A 47 -1.48 1.24 12.73
N MET A 48 -2.23 0.42 13.48
CA MET A 48 -3.49 0.83 14.08
C MET A 48 -3.87 -0.05 15.27
N GLN A 49 -4.40 0.56 16.33
CA GLN A 49 -5.08 -0.16 17.41
C GLN A 49 -6.60 -0.06 17.24
N ILE A 50 -7.25 -1.20 16.99
CA ILE A 50 -8.70 -1.29 16.90
C ILE A 50 -9.24 -1.72 18.25
N LYS A 51 -10.12 -0.92 18.84
CA LYS A 51 -10.81 -1.24 20.10
C LYS A 51 -12.26 -1.62 19.84
N ALA A 52 -12.79 -2.54 20.63
CA ALA A 52 -14.21 -2.88 20.61
C ALA A 52 -15.05 -1.66 20.98
N LYS A 53 -16.15 -1.41 20.23
CA LYS A 53 -17.14 -0.38 20.62
C LYS A 53 -17.90 -0.79 21.88
N ASN A 54 -18.18 -2.08 22.00
CA ASN A 54 -18.78 -2.70 23.18
C ASN A 54 -17.70 -3.56 23.87
N LYS A 55 -18.09 -4.69 24.44
CA LYS A 55 -17.17 -5.56 25.18
C LYS A 55 -16.15 -6.29 24.29
N TYR A 56 -16.53 -6.73 23.09
CA TYR A 56 -15.65 -7.52 22.23
C TYR A 56 -15.79 -7.19 20.75
N LEU A 57 -14.68 -7.27 20.03
CA LEU A 57 -14.59 -7.53 18.59
C LEU A 57 -14.76 -9.03 18.37
N ALA A 58 -15.55 -9.40 17.36
CA ALA A 58 -15.70 -10.78 16.92
C ALA A 58 -14.85 -10.99 15.65
N ILE A 59 -13.71 -11.66 15.81
CA ILE A 59 -12.77 -11.92 14.71
C ILE A 59 -13.12 -13.29 14.12
N PRO A 60 -13.47 -13.40 12.82
CA PRO A 60 -13.86 -14.66 12.21
C PRO A 60 -12.70 -15.64 12.18
N THR A 61 -13.00 -16.91 12.45
CA THR A 61 -12.12 -18.04 12.11
C THR A 61 -12.38 -18.49 10.68
N LYS A 62 -11.53 -19.39 10.17
CA LYS A 62 -11.73 -20.03 8.86
C LYS A 62 -13.11 -20.69 8.73
N GLU A 63 -13.63 -21.24 9.81
CA GLU A 63 -14.96 -21.87 9.84
C GLU A 63 -16.11 -20.87 9.63
N ALA A 64 -15.97 -19.63 10.10
CA ALA A 64 -16.98 -18.59 9.89
C ALA A 64 -16.99 -18.05 8.45
N GLY A 65 -15.86 -18.12 7.75
CA GLY A 65 -15.71 -17.50 6.42
C GLY A 65 -16.05 -16.01 6.47
N GLU A 66 -16.88 -15.55 5.53
CA GLU A 66 -17.31 -14.14 5.44
C GLU A 66 -18.53 -13.80 6.32
N LYS A 67 -19.09 -14.79 7.04
CA LYS A 67 -20.28 -14.57 7.87
C LYS A 67 -19.94 -13.77 9.11
N ARG A 68 -20.87 -12.93 9.53
CA ARG A 68 -20.83 -12.18 10.80
C ARG A 68 -21.62 -12.92 11.88
N PRO A 69 -21.40 -12.62 13.16
CA PRO A 69 -22.12 -13.29 14.25
C PRO A 69 -23.65 -13.28 14.09
N LYS A 70 -24.23 -12.16 13.64
CA LYS A 70 -25.68 -12.03 13.45
C LYS A 70 -26.24 -12.95 12.35
N ASP A 71 -25.41 -13.38 11.39
CA ASP A 71 -25.86 -14.23 10.29
C ASP A 71 -26.12 -15.68 10.76
N PHE A 72 -25.77 -16.00 12.01
CA PHE A 72 -26.05 -17.29 12.66
C PHE A 72 -27.30 -17.28 13.56
N GLY A 73 -27.95 -16.12 13.74
CA GLY A 73 -29.06 -15.96 14.69
C GLY A 73 -28.69 -16.41 16.10
N ASP A 74 -29.59 -17.11 16.77
CA ASP A 74 -29.42 -17.55 18.16
C ASP A 74 -28.58 -18.83 18.33
N LYS A 75 -28.00 -19.35 17.24
CA LYS A 75 -27.22 -20.61 17.28
C LYS A 75 -25.84 -20.43 17.92
N LEU A 76 -25.28 -19.22 17.86
CA LEU A 76 -23.99 -18.93 18.49
C LEU A 76 -24.15 -18.75 19.99
N PHE A 77 -23.21 -19.33 20.74
CA PHE A 77 -23.11 -19.06 22.17
C PHE A 77 -21.65 -18.85 22.58
N LYS A 78 -21.46 -18.17 23.71
CA LYS A 78 -20.16 -17.98 24.36
C LYS A 78 -20.00 -19.00 25.49
N PRO A 79 -19.13 -20.02 25.36
CA PRO A 79 -18.87 -20.95 26.46
C PRO A 79 -18.36 -20.22 27.72
N LYS A 80 -18.79 -20.68 28.89
CA LYS A 80 -18.39 -20.07 30.19
C LYS A 80 -16.86 -20.06 30.31
N GLY A 81 -16.30 -18.92 30.70
CA GLY A 81 -14.86 -18.74 30.86
C GLY A 81 -14.04 -18.64 29.57
N LYS A 82 -14.65 -18.79 28.38
CA LYS A 82 -13.94 -18.67 27.10
C LYS A 82 -14.35 -17.41 26.34
N ASN A 83 -13.40 -16.78 25.64
CA ASN A 83 -13.63 -15.61 24.80
C ASN A 83 -13.75 -16.02 23.32
N ILE A 84 -14.77 -16.83 23.03
CA ILE A 84 -15.11 -17.27 21.67
C ILE A 84 -16.63 -17.28 21.50
N LEU A 85 -17.09 -17.23 20.25
CA LEU A 85 -18.45 -17.63 19.87
C LEU A 85 -18.36 -18.94 19.08
N ALA A 86 -19.15 -19.93 19.47
CA ALA A 86 -19.11 -21.28 18.92
C ALA A 86 -20.51 -21.81 18.59
N LEU A 87 -20.54 -22.81 17.72
CA LEU A 87 -21.69 -23.68 17.47
C LEU A 87 -21.46 -25.01 18.18
N ALA A 88 -22.53 -25.57 18.75
CA ALA A 88 -22.51 -26.92 19.30
C ALA A 88 -22.86 -27.92 18.19
N ASN A 89 -22.01 -28.92 18.02
CA ASN A 89 -22.25 -30.03 17.10
C ASN A 89 -23.10 -31.11 17.79
N ARG A 90 -23.75 -31.96 17.00
CA ARG A 90 -24.63 -33.04 17.50
C ARG A 90 -23.88 -34.09 18.33
N ASP A 91 -22.58 -34.24 18.09
CA ASP A 91 -21.68 -35.14 18.81
C ASP A 91 -21.13 -34.54 20.12
N GLY A 92 -21.57 -33.33 20.49
CA GLY A 92 -21.12 -32.63 21.69
C GLY A 92 -19.82 -31.83 21.51
N THR A 93 -19.19 -31.87 20.33
CA THR A 93 -18.01 -31.05 20.03
C THR A 93 -18.43 -29.60 19.72
N LEU A 94 -17.46 -28.67 19.78
CA LEU A 94 -17.70 -27.26 19.52
C LEU A 94 -16.92 -26.79 18.29
N THR A 95 -17.62 -26.16 17.35
CA THR A 95 -16.99 -25.46 16.23
C THR A 95 -16.83 -23.99 16.60
N THR A 96 -15.59 -23.52 16.68
CA THR A 96 -15.29 -22.12 17.02
C THR A 96 -15.44 -21.24 15.78
N MET A 97 -16.42 -20.34 15.80
CA MET A 97 -16.73 -19.46 14.67
C MET A 97 -16.03 -18.11 14.79
N PHE A 98 -15.96 -17.54 16.00
CA PHE A 98 -15.33 -16.25 16.22
C PHE A 98 -14.48 -16.25 17.47
N ILE A 99 -13.33 -15.56 17.41
CA ILE A 99 -12.50 -15.25 18.56
C ILE A 99 -12.88 -13.86 19.06
N LEU A 100 -13.14 -13.74 20.35
CA LEU A 100 -13.53 -12.48 20.99
C LEU A 100 -12.29 -11.78 21.57
N LYS A 101 -12.06 -10.53 21.16
CA LYS A 101 -10.96 -9.69 21.63
C LYS A 101 -11.47 -8.30 22.02
N GLU A 102 -10.94 -7.72 23.08
CA GLU A 102 -11.28 -6.34 23.46
C GLU A 102 -10.60 -5.32 22.55
N SER A 103 -9.40 -5.65 22.05
CA SER A 103 -8.69 -4.88 21.05
C SER A 103 -7.84 -5.77 20.14
N VAL A 104 -7.53 -5.25 18.96
CA VAL A 104 -6.56 -5.83 18.01
C VAL A 104 -5.49 -4.77 17.73
N ASN A 105 -4.23 -5.19 17.81
CA ASN A 105 -3.10 -4.36 17.40
C ASN A 105 -2.68 -4.78 15.98
N ILE A 106 -2.74 -3.86 15.04
CA ILE A 106 -2.20 -4.02 13.69
C ILE A 106 -0.84 -3.30 13.69
N PRO A 107 0.28 -4.03 13.53
CA PRO A 107 1.59 -3.42 13.52
C PRO A 107 1.80 -2.55 12.28
N GLU A 108 2.62 -1.52 12.42
CA GLU A 108 3.18 -0.76 11.31
C GLU A 108 4.00 -1.68 10.40
N ARG A 109 3.84 -1.47 9.10
CA ARG A 109 4.51 -2.14 8.00
C ARG A 109 4.86 -1.08 6.97
N SER A 110 5.64 -0.08 7.39
CA SER A 110 6.07 1.01 6.54
C SER A 110 6.69 0.44 5.27
N PHE A 111 5.99 0.63 4.15
CA PHE A 111 6.37 0.11 2.84
C PHE A 111 6.64 1.26 1.88
N ILE A 112 6.16 2.47 2.17
CA ILE A 112 6.49 3.68 1.43
C ILE A 112 7.73 4.34 2.04
N ARG A 113 7.69 4.71 3.33
CA ARG A 113 8.81 5.46 3.95
C ARG A 113 10.09 4.66 4.00
N SER A 114 10.04 3.39 4.43
CA SER A 114 11.25 2.56 4.43
C SER A 114 11.83 2.38 3.02
N THR A 115 10.99 2.33 1.98
CA THR A 115 11.47 2.21 0.59
C THR A 115 12.18 3.49 0.18
N PHE A 116 11.66 4.66 0.56
CA PHE A 116 12.34 5.93 0.37
C PHE A 116 13.73 5.92 1.04
N ASP A 117 13.78 5.62 2.35
CA ASP A 117 15.04 5.63 3.11
C ASP A 117 16.08 4.66 2.52
N GLU A 118 15.63 3.54 1.94
CA GLU A 118 16.49 2.51 1.37
C GLU A 118 16.98 2.82 -0.05
N ASN A 119 16.23 3.60 -0.84
CA ASN A 119 16.47 3.75 -2.29
C ASN A 119 16.71 5.21 -2.73
N GLU A 120 16.63 6.20 -1.83
CA GLU A 120 16.79 7.63 -2.16
C GLU A 120 18.06 7.93 -2.98
N ARG A 121 19.17 7.23 -2.69
CA ARG A 121 20.45 7.40 -3.38
C ARG A 121 20.41 6.84 -4.80
N ASP A 122 19.86 5.64 -4.95
CA ASP A 122 19.73 4.98 -6.27
C ASP A 122 18.80 5.78 -7.18
N TRP A 123 17.77 6.40 -6.61
CA TRP A 123 16.88 7.31 -7.34
C TRP A 123 17.55 8.62 -7.73
N ALA A 124 18.39 9.19 -6.87
CA ALA A 124 19.19 10.37 -7.21
C ALA A 124 20.18 10.07 -8.34
N GLU A 125 20.90 8.94 -8.25
CA GLU A 125 21.81 8.47 -9.31
C GLU A 125 21.05 8.20 -10.62
N PHE A 126 19.83 7.64 -10.54
CA PHE A 126 18.97 7.48 -11.70
C PHE A 126 18.67 8.82 -12.38
N ILE A 127 18.32 9.86 -11.63
CA ILE A 127 18.06 11.21 -12.17
C ILE A 127 19.33 11.77 -12.81
N GLU A 128 20.47 11.72 -12.13
CA GLU A 128 21.76 12.20 -12.65
C GLU A 128 22.10 11.57 -14.01
N ASN A 129 21.90 10.26 -14.14
CA ASN A 129 22.09 9.50 -15.38
C ASN A 129 21.02 9.77 -16.46
N GLN A 130 19.96 10.51 -16.16
CA GLN A 130 18.95 10.94 -17.14
C GLN A 130 19.08 12.42 -17.53
N ILE A 131 19.81 13.24 -16.77
CA ILE A 131 19.99 14.67 -17.06
C ILE A 131 20.62 14.87 -18.44
N GLU A 132 21.65 14.10 -18.80
CA GLU A 132 22.30 14.22 -20.12
C GLU A 132 21.32 14.05 -21.28
N LYS A 133 20.35 13.12 -21.15
CA LYS A 133 19.31 12.89 -22.16
C LYS A 133 18.31 14.04 -22.26
N VAL A 134 18.10 14.79 -21.16
CA VAL A 134 17.29 16.01 -21.19
C VAL A 134 18.07 17.12 -21.89
N LEU A 135 19.36 17.26 -21.56
CA LEU A 135 20.24 18.27 -22.16
C LEU A 135 20.47 18.04 -23.66
N SER A 136 20.45 16.79 -24.12
CA SER A 136 20.51 16.43 -25.54
C SER A 136 19.15 16.48 -26.25
N LEU A 137 18.08 16.90 -25.55
CA LEU A 137 16.69 16.92 -26.05
C LEU A 137 16.15 15.55 -26.51
N GLU A 138 16.77 14.45 -26.07
CA GLU A 138 16.28 13.08 -26.33
C GLU A 138 15.01 12.77 -25.53
N ILE A 139 14.90 13.35 -24.34
CA ILE A 139 13.70 13.28 -23.50
C ILE A 139 13.36 14.65 -22.91
N THR A 140 12.09 14.86 -22.60
CA THR A 140 11.66 16.05 -21.84
C THR A 140 11.89 15.88 -20.35
N ALA A 141 11.94 16.99 -19.61
CA ALA A 141 11.95 16.99 -18.15
C ALA A 141 10.79 16.15 -17.59
N ARG A 142 9.58 16.34 -18.15
CA ARG A 142 8.41 15.55 -17.75
C ARG A 142 8.63 14.05 -17.96
N GLN A 143 9.19 13.62 -19.08
CA GLN A 143 9.48 12.20 -19.34
C GLN A 143 10.48 11.62 -18.34
N LEU A 144 11.48 12.39 -17.91
CA LEU A 144 12.39 11.98 -16.83
C LEU A 144 11.60 11.69 -15.55
N PHE A 145 10.73 12.61 -15.11
CA PHE A 145 9.93 12.42 -13.89
C PHE A 145 8.89 11.28 -14.02
N GLU A 146 8.31 11.05 -15.20
CA GLU A 146 7.45 9.89 -15.45
C GLU A 146 8.23 8.57 -15.28
N ARG A 147 9.48 8.51 -15.76
CA ARG A 147 10.35 7.33 -15.55
C ARG A 147 10.73 7.15 -14.09
N LEU A 148 11.05 8.24 -13.39
CA LEU A 148 11.34 8.22 -11.96
C LEU A 148 10.15 7.70 -11.15
N GLY A 149 8.93 8.20 -11.42
CA GLY A 149 7.73 7.74 -10.76
C GLY A 149 7.46 6.24 -10.98
N ALA A 150 7.66 5.76 -12.22
CA ALA A 150 7.56 4.33 -12.53
C ALA A 150 8.57 3.48 -11.76
N LEU A 151 9.82 3.95 -11.66
CA LEU A 151 10.89 3.29 -10.89
C LEU A 151 10.50 3.17 -9.42
N ILE A 152 10.15 4.30 -8.78
CA ILE A 152 9.79 4.35 -7.36
C ILE A 152 8.61 3.43 -7.06
N VAL A 153 7.57 3.43 -7.90
CA VAL A 153 6.42 2.53 -7.72
C VAL A 153 6.82 1.08 -7.88
N GLY A 154 7.71 0.75 -8.82
CA GLY A 154 8.29 -0.58 -8.94
C GLY A 154 8.98 -1.04 -7.65
N ASP A 155 9.80 -0.18 -7.06
CA ASP A 155 10.52 -0.47 -5.81
C ASP A 155 9.58 -0.65 -4.62
N ILE A 156 8.55 0.19 -4.49
CA ILE A 156 7.52 0.02 -3.44
C ILE A 156 6.75 -1.29 -3.64
N GLN A 157 6.34 -1.60 -4.87
CA GLN A 157 5.61 -2.84 -5.16
C GLN A 157 6.47 -4.08 -4.90
N LYS A 158 7.77 -4.00 -5.16
CA LYS A 158 8.75 -5.03 -4.79
C LYS A 158 8.86 -5.16 -3.27
N LYS A 159 9.03 -4.05 -2.53
CA LYS A 159 9.03 -4.04 -1.06
C LYS A 159 7.80 -4.72 -0.47
N MET A 160 6.61 -4.39 -0.95
CA MET A 160 5.36 -5.03 -0.51
C MET A 160 5.35 -6.55 -0.74
N THR A 161 5.95 -6.99 -1.85
CA THR A 161 6.03 -8.42 -2.22
C THR A 161 7.04 -9.16 -1.33
N ASP A 162 8.11 -8.49 -0.90
CA ASP A 162 9.22 -9.08 -0.16
C ASP A 162 9.08 -8.95 1.36
N LEU A 163 8.29 -7.98 1.85
CA LEU A 163 8.11 -7.74 3.28
C LEU A 163 7.54 -8.96 4.01
N ARG A 164 8.19 -9.35 5.11
CA ARG A 164 7.75 -10.46 5.98
C ARG A 164 7.52 -10.04 7.43
N THR A 165 8.15 -8.94 7.86
CA THR A 165 8.11 -8.45 9.23
C THR A 165 7.64 -7.00 9.26
N PRO A 166 6.73 -6.63 10.17
CA PRO A 166 6.00 -7.49 11.10
C PRO A 166 5.02 -8.48 10.42
N ALA A 167 5.05 -9.73 10.87
CA ALA A 167 4.26 -10.82 10.30
C ALA A 167 2.75 -10.65 10.52
N ASN A 168 1.94 -11.40 9.77
CA ASN A 168 0.52 -11.57 10.07
C ASN A 168 0.32 -12.38 11.36
N ALA A 169 -0.77 -12.09 12.08
CA ALA A 169 -1.21 -12.95 13.17
C ALA A 169 -1.56 -14.35 12.62
N SER A 170 -1.34 -15.40 13.41
CA SER A 170 -1.57 -16.79 12.97
C SER A 170 -2.99 -17.04 12.47
N LEU A 171 -3.99 -16.40 13.08
CA LEU A 171 -5.38 -16.45 12.64
C LEU A 171 -5.58 -15.84 11.24
N THR A 172 -4.94 -14.69 10.98
CA THR A 172 -4.99 -14.03 9.66
C THR A 172 -4.36 -14.92 8.60
N VAL A 173 -3.22 -15.55 8.88
CA VAL A 173 -2.57 -16.49 7.95
C VAL A 173 -3.49 -17.69 7.66
N ALA A 174 -4.13 -18.25 8.70
CA ALA A 174 -5.04 -19.38 8.55
C ALA A 174 -6.29 -19.04 7.71
N ASN A 175 -6.83 -17.83 7.87
CA ASN A 175 -7.98 -17.36 7.10
C ASN A 175 -7.61 -17.05 5.64
N LYS A 176 -6.46 -16.41 5.45
CA LYS A 176 -5.96 -15.94 4.15
C LYS A 176 -5.38 -17.05 3.27
N GLY A 177 -4.76 -18.05 3.90
CA GLY A 177 -3.98 -19.07 3.20
C GLY A 177 -2.59 -18.61 2.75
N SER A 178 -2.17 -17.38 3.08
CA SER A 178 -0.84 -16.86 2.78
C SER A 178 -0.26 -16.06 3.95
N SER A 179 1.07 -15.98 4.01
CA SER A 179 1.80 -15.33 5.12
C SER A 179 2.23 -13.90 4.83
N ASN A 180 2.23 -13.45 3.56
CA ASN A 180 2.64 -12.09 3.23
C ASN A 180 1.66 -11.09 3.89
N PRO A 181 2.17 -10.13 4.68
CA PRO A 181 1.34 -9.20 5.42
C PRO A 181 0.69 -8.07 4.60
N LEU A 182 1.21 -7.75 3.42
CA LEU A 182 0.73 -6.67 2.55
C LEU A 182 0.03 -7.16 1.28
N ILE A 183 0.15 -8.45 0.95
CA ILE A 183 -0.43 -9.06 -0.27
C ILE A 183 -1.55 -10.01 0.07
N ASP A 184 -2.80 -9.56 -0.05
CA ASP A 184 -4.00 -10.40 0.02
C ASP A 184 -4.47 -10.87 -1.36
N THR A 185 -5.34 -10.10 -1.99
CA THR A 185 -5.70 -10.26 -3.41
C THR A 185 -4.64 -9.68 -4.36
N GLY A 186 -3.73 -8.87 -3.82
CA GLY A 186 -2.76 -8.06 -4.57
C GLY A 186 -3.26 -6.67 -4.97
N GLU A 187 -4.53 -6.34 -4.68
CA GLU A 187 -5.11 -5.07 -5.09
C GLU A 187 -4.47 -3.85 -4.42
N LEU A 188 -4.16 -3.91 -3.11
CA LEU A 188 -3.44 -2.81 -2.44
C LEU A 188 -2.15 -2.44 -3.17
N ARG A 189 -1.37 -3.45 -3.59
CA ARG A 189 -0.12 -3.26 -4.34
C ARG A 189 -0.37 -2.58 -5.69
N ARG A 190 -1.43 -2.97 -6.40
CA ARG A 190 -1.81 -2.39 -7.69
C ARG A 190 -2.25 -0.93 -7.58
N HIS A 191 -2.78 -0.53 -6.43
CA HIS A 191 -3.22 0.85 -6.19
C HIS A 191 -2.08 1.81 -5.81
N VAL A 192 -0.86 1.29 -5.58
CA VAL A 192 0.33 2.14 -5.46
C VAL A 192 0.67 2.67 -6.85
N THR A 193 0.66 3.99 -7.00
CA THR A 193 0.90 4.68 -8.26
C THR A 193 1.55 6.05 -8.02
N TRP A 194 1.81 6.80 -9.09
CA TRP A 194 2.43 8.12 -9.04
C TRP A 194 1.67 9.15 -9.88
N LYS A 195 1.93 10.43 -9.61
CA LYS A 195 1.55 11.56 -10.47
C LYS A 195 2.75 12.47 -10.64
N VAL A 196 3.03 12.88 -11.88
CA VAL A 196 3.95 13.98 -12.13
C VAL A 196 3.18 15.28 -11.98
N VAL A 197 3.59 16.09 -11.00
CA VAL A 197 3.00 17.39 -10.71
C VAL A 197 3.98 18.48 -11.09
N ARG A 198 3.45 19.60 -11.59
CA ARG A 198 4.22 20.77 -12.00
C ARG A 198 3.88 21.93 -11.07
N ASP A 199 4.91 22.55 -10.54
CA ASP A 199 4.83 23.82 -9.85
C ASP A 199 4.84 24.94 -10.89
N ASP A 200 3.73 25.64 -10.98
CA ASP A 200 3.54 26.72 -11.95
C ASP A 200 4.07 28.07 -11.42
N GLY A 201 4.42 28.15 -10.13
CA GLY A 201 4.79 29.38 -9.42
C GLY A 201 3.66 29.94 -8.57
#